data_AF-A0A1Z4KIE2-F1
#
_entry.id   AF-A0A1Z4KIE2-F1
#
_cell.length_a   1.000
_cell.length_b   1.000
_cell.length_c   1.000
_cell.angle_alpha   90.00
_cell.angle_beta   90.00
_cell.angle_gamma   90.00
#
_symmetry.space_group_name_H-M   'P 1'
#
loop_
_entity.id
_entity.type
_entity.pdbx_description
1 polymer ?
#
loop_
_entity_poly.entity_id
_entity_poly.type
_entity_poly.pdbx_seq_one_letter_code
_entity_poly.pdbx_strand_id
1 'polypeptide(L)'
;MTTDNSAPTASPWWSLPGKFLRREFLPVLTDLRLAIALLLIIALFSISGTVIEQGQSPAFYQSNYPEHPALFGFLTWKVIQVVGLDHVYRTWWFLSLLVLFGTSLTACTFTRQLPALKTAQRWKYYEEPRQFQKLALSAELDAGSVNSLSQILQNRRYKIFQEKDDILYARKGIVGRIGPIIVHIGIVTILLGSIWGAMTGFIAQEMVPSGETFQVKNIIDAGPLAAGQFPQDWSVRVNRFWIDYTPKGGIDQFYSDMSVLDNQGQEVDHKKIFVNQPLRYHGVTFYQTDWGISGVRVRLNKSPIFQLPMALLNTNGQGRIWGTWIPTKPDLSEGVSLLAKDLQGMVLIYDAQGKLVDTVRAGMSTQVNGVTLKVLDVVGSTGLQIKADPGIPIVYTGFGILMLGVVMSYFSHSQIWALQKGDRLYVGGKTNRAQVAFEQEVLDILERLNSQSATVINQQS
;
A
#
# COMPACT_ATOMS: atom_id res chain seq x y z
N MET A 1 14.55 -7.48 74.06
CA MET A 1 13.85 -6.41 73.33
C MET A 1 14.84 -5.77 72.38
N THR A 2 14.81 -6.16 71.11
CA THR A 2 15.60 -5.55 70.03
C THR A 2 14.61 -5.23 68.92
N THR A 3 14.34 -3.94 68.73
CA THR A 3 13.43 -3.44 67.70
C THR A 3 14.21 -3.24 66.40
N ASP A 4 13.95 -4.10 65.41
CA ASP A 4 14.42 -3.92 64.04
C ASP A 4 13.65 -2.77 63.38
N ASN A 5 14.34 -1.64 63.16
CA ASN A 5 13.90 -0.56 62.28
C ASN A 5 14.30 -0.90 60.84
N SER A 6 13.38 -1.47 60.07
CA SER A 6 13.50 -1.54 58.61
C SER A 6 12.87 -0.28 58.00
N ALA A 7 13.71 0.67 57.57
CA ALA A 7 13.28 1.81 56.78
C ALA A 7 12.85 1.33 55.37
N PRO A 8 11.74 1.83 54.80
CA PRO A 8 11.33 1.46 53.46
C PRO A 8 12.25 2.11 52.42
N THR A 9 12.89 1.30 51.58
CA THR A 9 13.67 1.75 50.42
C THR A 9 12.80 2.57 49.48
N ALA A 10 13.01 3.89 49.45
CA ALA A 10 12.33 4.80 48.54
C ALA A 10 12.72 4.48 47.09
N SER A 11 11.72 4.17 46.25
CA SER A 11 11.93 3.99 44.81
C SER A 11 12.32 5.32 44.15
N PRO A 12 13.30 5.34 43.23
CA PRO A 12 13.83 6.58 42.68
C PRO A 12 12.79 7.36 41.85
N TRP A 13 12.90 8.70 41.87
CA TRP A 13 11.93 9.65 41.29
C TRP A 13 11.71 9.51 39.77
N TRP A 14 12.69 8.98 39.02
CA TRP A 14 12.55 8.65 37.60
C TRP A 14 11.68 7.41 37.32
N SER A 15 11.38 6.58 38.33
CA SER A 15 10.53 5.39 38.19
C SER A 15 9.03 5.69 38.34
N LEU A 16 8.67 6.88 38.83
CA LEU A 16 7.30 7.34 39.03
C LEU A 16 6.53 7.56 37.70
N PRO A 17 7.07 8.28 36.69
CA PRO A 17 6.39 8.42 35.40
C PRO A 17 6.23 7.08 34.67
N GLY A 18 7.23 6.18 34.75
CA GLY A 18 7.15 4.85 34.14
C GLY A 18 6.10 3.94 34.78
N LYS A 19 5.91 4.02 36.11
CA LYS A 19 4.84 3.28 36.82
C LYS A 19 3.45 3.84 36.50
N PHE A 20 3.29 5.16 36.40
CA PHE A 20 2.03 5.81 36.06
C PHE A 20 1.61 5.49 34.61
N LEU A 21 2.52 5.65 33.63
CA LEU A 21 2.28 5.26 32.24
C LEU A 21 1.87 3.79 32.11
N ARG A 22 2.56 2.90 32.83
CA ARG A 22 2.26 1.47 32.76
C ARG A 22 0.92 1.10 33.40
N ARG A 23 0.45 1.85 34.39
CA ARG A 23 -0.78 1.53 35.14
C ARG A 23 -2.03 2.15 34.53
N GLU A 24 -1.95 3.38 34.02
CA GLU A 24 -3.11 4.11 33.50
C GLU A 24 -3.20 4.08 31.96
N PHE A 25 -2.07 4.25 31.25
CA PHE A 25 -2.08 4.33 29.78
C PHE A 25 -2.07 2.96 29.09
N LEU A 26 -1.33 1.99 29.63
CA LEU A 26 -1.21 0.66 29.00
C LEU A 26 -2.56 -0.08 28.91
N PRO A 27 -3.45 -0.07 29.93
CA PRO A 27 -4.77 -0.69 29.81
C PRO A 27 -5.58 -0.12 28.65
N VAL A 28 -5.61 1.21 28.51
CA VAL A 28 -6.31 1.92 27.42
C VAL A 28 -5.75 1.51 26.05
N LEU A 29 -4.43 1.54 25.89
CA LEU A 29 -3.77 1.15 24.63
C LEU A 29 -3.98 -0.33 24.27
N THR A 30 -4.21 -1.19 25.26
CA THR A 30 -4.47 -2.63 25.04
C THR A 30 -5.95 -2.96 24.90
N ASP A 31 -6.85 -1.98 24.95
CA ASP A 31 -8.28 -2.20 24.83
C ASP A 31 -8.67 -2.54 23.38
N LEU A 32 -9.46 -3.60 23.22
CA LEU A 32 -9.93 -4.05 21.90
C LEU A 32 -10.92 -3.06 21.27
N ARG A 33 -11.75 -2.41 22.09
CA ARG A 33 -12.72 -1.40 21.64
C ARG A 33 -12.02 -0.17 21.08
N LEU A 34 -10.92 0.26 21.73
CA LEU A 34 -10.08 1.34 21.20
C LEU A 34 -9.50 0.96 19.84
N ALA A 35 -8.91 -0.23 19.72
CA ALA A 35 -8.34 -0.69 18.45
C ALA A 35 -9.38 -0.74 17.32
N ILE A 36 -10.60 -1.23 17.60
CA ILE A 36 -11.72 -1.26 16.65
C ILE A 36 -12.14 0.16 16.28
N ALA A 37 -12.28 1.06 17.25
CA ALA A 37 -12.64 2.46 17.00
C ALA A 37 -11.59 3.17 16.14
N LEU A 38 -10.30 3.00 16.44
CA LEU A 38 -9.20 3.54 15.64
C LEU A 38 -9.25 3.03 14.20
N LEU A 39 -9.47 1.73 14.01
CA LEU A 39 -9.61 1.13 12.68
C LEU A 39 -10.76 1.76 11.90
N LEU A 40 -11.93 1.93 12.52
CA LEU A 40 -13.10 2.55 11.87
C LEU A 40 -12.86 4.03 11.53
N ILE A 41 -12.18 4.78 12.39
CA ILE A 41 -11.83 6.19 12.13
C ILE A 41 -10.83 6.28 10.96
N ILE A 42 -9.78 5.45 10.95
CA ILE A 42 -8.82 5.39 9.85
C ILE A 42 -9.52 5.01 8.54
N ALA A 43 -10.45 4.06 8.58
CA ALA A 43 -11.22 3.65 7.41
C ALA A 43 -12.10 4.80 6.89
N LEU A 44 -12.79 5.53 7.77
CA LEU A 44 -13.61 6.68 7.42
C LEU A 44 -12.79 7.74 6.66
N PHE A 45 -11.62 8.11 7.18
CA PHE A 45 -10.77 9.12 6.54
C PHE A 45 -10.11 8.63 5.24
N SER A 46 -9.77 7.34 5.16
CA SER A 46 -9.29 6.72 3.92
C SER A 46 -10.36 6.76 2.82
N ILE A 47 -11.62 6.52 3.19
CA ILE A 47 -12.76 6.62 2.27
C ILE A 47 -12.94 8.07 1.82
N SER A 48 -12.92 9.04 2.74
CA SER A 48 -13.07 10.45 2.35
C SER A 48 -11.95 10.92 1.42
N GLY A 49 -10.70 10.48 1.66
CA GLY A 49 -9.57 10.79 0.78
C GLY A 49 -9.60 10.07 -0.58
N THR A 50 -10.51 9.11 -0.76
CA THR A 50 -10.78 8.49 -2.06
C THR A 50 -11.89 9.22 -2.81
N VAL A 51 -12.89 9.74 -2.07
CA VAL A 51 -14.02 10.50 -2.64
C VAL A 51 -13.60 11.92 -3.04
N ILE A 52 -12.74 12.55 -2.25
CA ILE A 52 -12.16 13.86 -2.56
C ILE A 52 -10.83 13.60 -3.28
N GLU A 53 -10.71 14.05 -4.52
CA GLU A 53 -9.47 13.89 -5.29
C GLU A 53 -8.29 14.52 -4.54
N GLN A 54 -7.17 13.80 -4.45
CA GLN A 54 -6.00 14.22 -3.68
C GLN A 54 -4.99 14.99 -4.55
N GLY A 55 -4.33 16.00 -3.99
CA GLY A 55 -3.21 16.69 -4.63
C GLY A 55 -3.55 17.46 -5.92
N GLN A 56 -4.82 17.86 -6.10
CA GLN A 56 -5.24 18.65 -7.25
C GLN A 56 -4.88 20.13 -7.09
N SER A 57 -4.99 20.89 -8.18
CA SER A 57 -4.74 22.33 -8.14
C SER A 57 -5.77 23.07 -7.26
N PRO A 58 -5.40 24.22 -6.65
CA PRO A 58 -6.37 25.05 -5.94
C PRO A 58 -7.58 25.46 -6.80
N ALA A 59 -7.36 25.70 -8.09
CA ALA A 59 -8.42 26.03 -9.05
C ALA A 59 -9.43 24.89 -9.22
N PHE A 60 -8.96 23.63 -9.24
CA PHE A 60 -9.82 22.45 -9.28
C PHE A 60 -10.73 22.39 -8.06
N TYR A 61 -10.20 22.63 -6.85
CA TYR A 61 -11.04 22.59 -5.65
C TYR A 61 -12.04 23.76 -5.63
N GLN A 62 -11.65 24.96 -6.06
CA GLN A 62 -12.56 26.11 -6.14
C GLN A 62 -13.72 25.88 -7.11
N SER A 63 -13.48 25.21 -8.26
CA SER A 63 -14.52 24.92 -9.24
C SER A 63 -15.47 23.80 -8.79
N ASN A 64 -14.96 22.78 -8.10
CA ASN A 64 -15.74 21.60 -7.72
C ASN A 64 -16.38 21.71 -6.31
N TYR A 65 -15.82 22.53 -5.42
CA TYR A 65 -16.28 22.74 -4.05
C TYR A 65 -16.43 24.25 -3.76
N PRO A 66 -17.35 24.94 -4.44
CA PRO A 66 -17.52 26.38 -4.30
C PRO A 66 -18.01 26.77 -2.89
N GLU A 67 -17.82 28.04 -2.52
CA GLU A 67 -18.29 28.55 -1.23
C GLU A 67 -19.83 28.65 -1.17
N HIS A 68 -20.47 28.95 -2.31
CA HIS A 68 -21.92 29.06 -2.42
C HIS A 68 -22.45 28.49 -3.75
N PRO A 69 -23.36 27.50 -3.73
CA PRO A 69 -23.76 26.70 -2.56
C PRO A 69 -22.67 25.70 -2.17
N ALA A 70 -22.32 25.65 -0.89
CA ALA A 70 -21.40 24.64 -0.37
C ALA A 70 -22.00 23.23 -0.47
N LEU A 71 -21.18 22.24 -0.77
CA LEU A 71 -21.62 20.84 -0.79
C LEU A 71 -22.02 20.43 0.64
N PHE A 72 -23.20 19.81 0.79
CA PHE A 72 -23.80 19.49 2.09
C PHE A 72 -23.98 20.69 3.04
N GLY A 73 -23.91 21.93 2.53
CA GLY A 73 -24.07 23.15 3.32
C GLY A 73 -22.84 23.58 4.14
N PHE A 74 -21.74 22.81 4.14
CA PHE A 74 -20.52 23.16 4.89
C PHE A 74 -19.21 22.81 4.18
N LEU A 75 -19.21 21.89 3.23
CA LEU A 75 -17.99 21.41 2.59
C LEU A 75 -17.61 22.34 1.43
N THR A 76 -16.62 23.20 1.68
CA THR A 76 -16.04 24.12 0.70
C THR A 76 -14.57 23.79 0.45
N TRP A 77 -14.00 24.30 -0.64
CA TRP A 77 -12.58 24.17 -0.95
C TRP A 77 -11.68 24.65 0.21
N LYS A 78 -12.09 25.71 0.92
CA LYS A 78 -11.39 26.23 2.11
C LYS A 78 -11.36 25.21 3.25
N VAL A 79 -12.49 24.59 3.55
CA VAL A 79 -12.58 23.56 4.60
C VAL A 79 -11.71 22.36 4.24
N ILE A 80 -11.77 21.92 2.98
CA ILE A 80 -10.96 20.81 2.48
C ILE A 80 -9.47 21.10 2.71
N GLN A 81 -8.98 22.26 2.26
CA GLN A 81 -7.56 22.61 2.38
C GLN A 81 -7.09 22.89 3.81
N VAL A 82 -7.92 23.53 4.65
CA VAL A 82 -7.56 23.82 6.05
C VAL A 82 -7.46 22.55 6.88
N VAL A 83 -8.39 21.60 6.68
CA VAL A 83 -8.36 20.30 7.37
C VAL A 83 -7.32 19.36 6.77
N GLY A 84 -6.96 19.57 5.50
CA GLY A 84 -6.07 18.72 4.73
C GLY A 84 -6.76 17.50 4.13
N LEU A 85 -8.05 17.61 3.79
CA LEU A 85 -8.82 16.55 3.14
C LEU A 85 -8.39 16.31 1.68
N ASP A 86 -7.64 17.24 1.09
CA ASP A 86 -6.96 17.12 -0.21
C ASP A 86 -5.64 16.34 -0.15
N HIS A 87 -5.11 16.08 1.04
CA HIS A 87 -3.85 15.36 1.25
C HIS A 87 -3.87 14.52 2.55
N VAL A 88 -4.98 13.81 2.79
CA VAL A 88 -5.31 13.11 4.06
C VAL A 88 -4.14 12.26 4.56
N TYR A 89 -3.53 11.48 3.67
CA TYR A 89 -2.51 10.49 4.01
C TYR A 89 -1.19 11.09 4.53
N ARG A 90 -1.01 12.41 4.43
CA ARG A 90 0.17 13.13 4.92
C ARG A 90 -0.14 14.09 6.06
N THR A 91 -1.42 14.28 6.40
CA THR A 91 -1.81 15.16 7.50
C THR A 91 -1.27 14.64 8.84
N TRP A 92 -0.87 15.56 9.70
CA TRP A 92 -0.33 15.21 11.02
C TRP A 92 -1.31 14.39 11.86
N TRP A 93 -2.62 14.68 11.74
CA TRP A 93 -3.66 14.00 12.49
C TRP A 93 -3.87 12.56 12.00
N PHE A 94 -3.81 12.33 10.68
CA PHE A 94 -3.93 10.98 10.12
C PHE A 94 -2.70 10.14 10.47
N LEU A 95 -1.49 10.70 10.33
CA LEU A 95 -0.26 10.03 10.74
C LEU A 95 -0.27 9.71 12.25
N SER A 96 -0.79 10.61 13.08
CA SER A 96 -0.97 10.37 14.52
C SER A 96 -1.93 9.21 14.80
N LEU A 97 -3.02 9.08 14.04
CA LEU A 97 -3.92 7.92 14.14
C LEU A 97 -3.21 6.62 13.78
N LEU A 98 -2.40 6.60 12.72
CA LEU A 98 -1.62 5.41 12.33
C LEU A 98 -0.59 5.03 13.40
N VAL A 99 0.12 6.00 13.97
CA VAL A 99 1.08 5.78 15.07
C VAL A 99 0.38 5.25 16.32
N LEU A 100 -0.75 5.83 16.69
CA LEU A 100 -1.54 5.39 17.84
C LEU A 100 -2.07 3.97 17.64
N PHE A 101 -2.57 3.65 16.44
CA PHE A 101 -3.04 2.31 16.09
C PHE A 101 -1.89 1.29 16.11
N GLY A 102 -0.75 1.60 15.50
CA GLY A 102 0.45 0.74 15.54
C GLY A 102 0.96 0.50 16.97
N THR A 103 0.91 1.53 17.81
CA THR A 103 1.27 1.44 19.24
C THR A 103 0.30 0.54 19.99
N SER A 104 -1.01 0.68 19.76
CA SER A 104 -2.04 -0.18 20.35
C SER A 104 -1.86 -1.65 19.95
N LEU A 105 -1.61 -1.94 18.67
CA LEU A 105 -1.32 -3.30 18.18
C LEU A 105 -0.07 -3.89 18.84
N THR A 106 0.99 -3.10 18.94
CA THR A 106 2.24 -3.51 19.59
C THR A 106 2.00 -3.82 21.07
N ALA A 107 1.32 -2.93 21.79
CA ALA A 107 0.96 -3.14 23.20
C ALA A 107 0.12 -4.42 23.38
N CYS A 108 -0.88 -4.64 22.52
CA CYS A 108 -1.68 -5.86 22.53
C CYS A 108 -0.84 -7.12 22.28
N THR A 109 0.15 -7.06 21.38
CA THR A 109 1.06 -8.19 21.13
C THR A 109 1.84 -8.57 22.39
N PHE A 110 2.46 -7.60 23.06
CA PHE A 110 3.28 -7.86 24.24
C PHE A 110 2.47 -8.26 25.48
N THR A 111 1.28 -7.71 25.65
CA THR A 111 0.46 -7.93 26.86
C THR A 111 -0.51 -9.09 26.75
N ARG A 112 -0.94 -9.45 25.53
CA ARG A 112 -1.95 -10.51 25.30
C ARG A 112 -1.41 -11.66 24.47
N GLN A 113 -0.87 -11.39 23.28
CA GLN A 113 -0.49 -12.45 22.33
C GLN A 113 0.73 -13.26 22.79
N LEU A 114 1.81 -12.59 23.23
CA LEU A 114 3.01 -13.28 23.72
C LEU A 114 2.74 -14.11 24.99
N PRO A 115 2.03 -13.60 26.02
CA PRO A 115 1.62 -14.43 27.15
C PRO A 115 0.73 -15.61 26.76
N ALA A 116 -0.20 -15.44 25.82
CA ALA A 116 -1.04 -16.52 25.34
C ALA A 116 -0.22 -17.63 24.65
N LEU A 117 0.78 -17.26 23.84
CA LEU A 117 1.72 -18.21 23.24
C LEU A 117 2.57 -18.93 24.31
N LYS A 118 3.11 -18.19 25.29
CA LYS A 118 3.86 -18.77 26.42
C LYS A 118 3.02 -19.79 27.18
N THR A 119 1.75 -19.50 27.45
CA THR A 119 0.84 -20.44 28.10
C THR A 119 0.56 -21.66 27.23
N ALA A 120 0.38 -21.50 25.91
CA ALA A 120 0.19 -22.63 24.97
C ALA A 120 1.45 -23.49 24.78
N GLN A 121 2.63 -22.95 25.09
CA GLN A 121 3.89 -23.68 25.09
C GLN A 121 4.13 -24.47 26.38
N ARG A 122 3.54 -24.04 27.51
CA ARG A 122 3.59 -24.76 28.78
C ARG A 122 2.65 -25.96 28.73
N TRP A 123 3.17 -27.14 29.06
CA TRP A 123 2.36 -28.33 29.30
C TRP A 123 2.04 -28.44 30.79
N LYS A 124 0.81 -28.83 31.09
CA LYS A 124 0.34 -29.12 32.44
C LYS A 124 -0.37 -30.46 32.39
N TYR A 125 -0.02 -31.36 33.29
CA TYR A 125 -0.64 -32.66 33.42
C TYR A 125 -1.92 -32.60 34.24
N TYR A 126 -2.84 -33.53 33.94
CA TYR A 126 -4.00 -33.79 34.79
C TYR A 126 -3.76 -35.13 35.48
N GLU A 127 -3.79 -35.10 36.80
CA GLU A 127 -3.44 -36.21 37.69
C GLU A 127 -4.68 -36.79 38.39
N GLU A 128 -5.81 -36.09 38.33
CA GLU A 128 -7.07 -36.52 38.93
C GLU A 128 -8.19 -36.66 37.90
N PRO A 129 -9.01 -37.73 37.96
CA PRO A 129 -10.17 -37.92 37.07
C PRO A 129 -11.14 -36.74 37.04
N ARG A 130 -11.35 -36.06 38.19
CA ARG A 130 -12.22 -34.89 38.31
C ARG A 130 -11.79 -33.72 37.41
N GLN A 131 -10.52 -33.66 37.00
CA GLN A 131 -10.02 -32.61 36.11
C GLN A 131 -10.51 -32.82 34.66
N PHE A 132 -10.74 -34.07 34.25
CA PHE A 132 -11.24 -34.40 32.91
C PHE A 132 -12.71 -34.04 32.75
N GLN A 133 -13.52 -34.17 33.80
CA GLN A 133 -14.94 -33.77 33.80
C GLN A 133 -15.15 -32.26 33.52
N LYS A 134 -14.11 -31.44 33.69
CA LYS A 134 -14.15 -29.99 33.39
C LYS A 134 -13.85 -29.67 31.92
N LEU A 135 -13.42 -30.66 31.14
CA LEU A 135 -13.13 -30.49 29.72
C LEU A 135 -14.40 -30.68 28.91
N ALA A 136 -14.59 -29.80 27.91
CA ALA A 136 -15.74 -29.89 27.00
C ALA A 136 -15.77 -31.21 26.21
N LEU A 137 -14.59 -31.77 25.94
CA LEU A 137 -14.41 -33.14 25.44
C LEU A 137 -13.72 -33.96 26.50
N SER A 138 -14.42 -34.94 27.04
CA SER A 138 -13.85 -35.98 27.89
C SER A 138 -14.53 -37.32 27.63
N ALA A 139 -13.75 -38.39 27.79
CA ALA A 139 -14.21 -39.77 27.69
C ALA A 139 -13.53 -40.59 28.78
N GLU A 140 -14.28 -41.55 29.33
CA GLU A 140 -13.80 -42.57 30.24
C GLU A 140 -13.95 -43.91 29.53
N LEU A 141 -12.87 -44.68 29.50
CA LEU A 141 -12.79 -45.96 28.79
C LEU A 141 -12.38 -47.05 29.78
N ASP A 142 -13.12 -48.16 29.77
CA ASP A 142 -12.84 -49.33 30.62
C ASP A 142 -11.71 -50.23 30.07
N ALA A 143 -11.29 -50.00 28.81
CA ALA A 143 -10.20 -50.72 28.17
C ALA A 143 -9.35 -49.75 27.33
N GLY A 144 -8.03 -49.93 27.40
CA GLY A 144 -7.05 -49.11 26.70
C GLY A 144 -5.86 -48.74 27.59
N SER A 145 -4.76 -48.35 26.96
CA SER A 145 -3.56 -47.90 27.67
C SER A 145 -3.10 -46.55 27.15
N VAL A 146 -2.47 -45.76 28.01
CA VAL A 146 -1.77 -44.52 27.63
C VAL A 146 -0.75 -44.78 26.52
N ASN A 147 -0.11 -45.94 26.51
CA ASN A 147 0.85 -46.33 25.46
C ASN A 147 0.18 -46.53 24.09
N SER A 148 -0.96 -47.21 24.03
CA SER A 148 -1.74 -47.36 22.80
C SER A 148 -2.21 -46.00 22.27
N LEU A 149 -2.70 -45.14 23.17
CA LEU A 149 -3.10 -43.77 22.82
C LEU A 149 -1.92 -42.96 22.28
N SER A 150 -0.75 -43.10 22.91
CA SER A 150 0.49 -42.43 22.49
C SER A 150 0.84 -42.76 21.03
N GLN A 151 0.75 -44.03 20.64
CA GLN A 151 1.00 -44.46 19.26
C GLN A 151 0.00 -43.85 18.26
N ILE A 152 -1.30 -43.84 18.59
CA ILE A 152 -2.34 -43.25 17.73
C ILE A 152 -2.10 -41.74 17.56
N LEU A 153 -1.77 -41.04 18.66
CA LEU A 153 -1.50 -39.61 18.66
C LEU A 153 -0.25 -39.25 17.86
N GLN A 154 0.83 -40.05 17.94
CA GLN A 154 2.03 -39.89 17.10
C GLN A 154 1.69 -40.01 15.62
N ASN A 155 0.90 -41.02 15.24
CA ASN A 155 0.45 -41.20 13.85
C ASN A 155 -0.37 -40.01 13.33
N ARG A 156 -1.09 -39.31 14.22
CA ARG A 156 -1.82 -38.07 13.89
C ARG A 156 -0.99 -36.80 14.03
N ARG A 157 0.33 -36.91 14.16
CA ARG A 157 1.32 -35.81 14.25
C ARG A 157 1.16 -34.94 15.50
N TYR A 158 0.66 -35.50 16.60
CA TYR A 158 0.73 -34.84 17.89
C TYR A 158 2.14 -34.97 18.47
N LYS A 159 2.65 -33.88 19.04
CA LYS A 159 3.87 -33.90 19.87
C LYS A 159 3.48 -34.33 21.27
N ILE A 160 4.07 -35.43 21.72
CA ILE A 160 3.76 -36.07 23.00
C ILE A 160 4.77 -35.66 24.06
N PHE A 161 4.28 -35.48 25.28
CA PHE A 161 5.01 -35.21 26.50
C PHE A 161 4.46 -36.18 27.55
N GLN A 162 5.26 -37.15 27.94
CA GLN A 162 4.92 -38.17 28.93
C GLN A 162 5.99 -38.12 30.02
N GLU A 163 5.57 -37.92 31.27
CA GLU A 163 6.48 -37.84 32.42
C GLU A 163 6.41 -39.11 33.27
N LYS A 164 5.23 -39.75 33.32
CA LYS A 164 4.98 -41.04 33.99
C LYS A 164 4.23 -41.97 33.04
N ASP A 165 4.28 -43.28 33.31
CA ASP A 165 3.63 -44.29 32.46
C ASP A 165 2.10 -44.13 32.39
N ASP A 166 1.50 -43.54 33.43
CA ASP A 166 0.07 -43.35 33.59
C ASP A 166 -0.44 -41.97 33.12
N ILE A 167 0.43 -41.03 32.74
CA ILE A 167 0.03 -39.65 32.45
C ILE A 167 0.61 -39.17 31.12
N LEU A 168 -0.26 -38.67 30.25
CA LEU A 168 0.13 -38.17 28.93
C LEU A 168 -0.45 -36.79 28.61
N TYR A 169 0.38 -35.94 28.02
CA TYR A 169 -0.02 -34.70 27.38
C TYR A 169 0.44 -34.68 25.93
N ALA A 170 -0.45 -34.31 25.03
CA ALA A 170 -0.17 -34.23 23.61
C ALA A 170 -0.68 -32.91 23.03
N ARG A 171 0.07 -32.32 22.09
CA ARG A 171 -0.36 -31.10 21.39
C ARG A 171 0.01 -31.07 19.92
N LYS A 172 -0.77 -30.34 19.14
CA LYS A 172 -0.61 -30.14 17.70
C LYS A 172 -0.88 -28.68 17.33
N GLY A 173 -0.28 -28.21 16.24
CA GLY A 173 -0.60 -26.93 15.62
C GLY A 173 -0.27 -25.67 16.44
N ILE A 174 0.85 -25.65 17.16
CA ILE A 174 1.31 -24.45 17.90
C ILE A 174 1.51 -23.23 16.98
N VAL A 175 1.79 -23.46 15.70
CA VAL A 175 1.89 -22.45 14.63
C VAL A 175 0.64 -21.55 14.60
N GLY A 176 -0.55 -22.10 14.87
CA GLY A 176 -1.80 -21.35 14.99
C GLY A 176 -1.86 -20.32 16.11
N ARG A 177 -1.01 -20.47 17.15
CA ARG A 177 -0.83 -19.49 18.23
C ARG A 177 0.26 -18.46 17.91
N ILE A 178 1.16 -18.77 16.99
CA ILE A 178 2.20 -17.84 16.51
C ILE A 178 1.64 -16.92 15.42
N GLY A 179 0.74 -17.43 14.57
CA GLY A 179 0.15 -16.71 13.44
C GLY A 179 -0.33 -15.28 13.77
N PRO A 180 -1.18 -15.06 14.80
CA PRO A 180 -1.65 -13.72 15.14
C PRO A 180 -0.55 -12.72 15.51
N ILE A 181 0.57 -13.19 16.08
CA ILE A 181 1.75 -12.35 16.38
C ILE A 181 2.40 -11.90 15.07
N ILE A 182 2.57 -12.83 14.13
CA ILE A 182 3.12 -12.53 12.79
C ILE A 182 2.20 -11.57 12.02
N VAL A 183 0.88 -11.73 12.13
CA VAL A 183 -0.11 -10.79 11.57
C VAL A 183 0.13 -9.38 12.11
N HIS A 184 0.27 -9.22 13.44
CA HIS A 184 0.53 -7.90 14.03
C HIS A 184 1.87 -7.32 13.55
N ILE A 185 2.93 -8.14 13.45
CA ILE A 185 4.23 -7.69 12.92
C ILE A 185 4.09 -7.21 11.47
N GLY A 186 3.35 -7.95 10.63
CA GLY A 186 3.07 -7.56 9.25
C GLY A 186 2.35 -6.22 9.16
N ILE A 187 1.27 -6.05 9.93
CA ILE A 187 0.50 -4.78 9.96
C ILE A 187 1.39 -3.63 10.44
N VAL A 188 2.13 -3.79 11.53
CA VAL A 188 3.03 -2.74 12.04
C VAL A 188 4.10 -2.39 11.02
N THR A 189 4.65 -3.37 10.31
CA THR A 189 5.63 -3.14 9.24
C THR A 189 5.03 -2.34 8.08
N ILE A 190 3.80 -2.67 7.65
CA ILE A 190 3.06 -1.91 6.63
C ILE A 190 2.88 -0.46 7.09
N LEU A 191 2.42 -0.24 8.33
CA LEU A 191 2.21 1.11 8.87
C LEU A 191 3.50 1.92 8.90
N LEU A 192 4.61 1.31 9.35
CA LEU A 192 5.92 1.96 9.36
C LEU A 192 6.38 2.32 7.94
N GLY A 193 6.22 1.41 6.98
CA GLY A 193 6.53 1.67 5.58
C GLY A 193 5.70 2.81 4.99
N SER A 194 4.39 2.84 5.26
CA SER A 194 3.50 3.90 4.79
C SER A 194 3.82 5.26 5.39
N ILE A 195 4.10 5.32 6.70
CA ILE A 195 4.52 6.57 7.37
C ILE A 195 5.86 7.04 6.78
N TRP A 196 6.82 6.13 6.62
CA TRP A 196 8.12 6.44 6.03
C TRP A 196 7.99 7.00 4.60
N GLY A 197 7.18 6.37 3.76
CA GLY A 197 6.87 6.85 2.41
C GLY A 197 6.17 8.21 2.40
N ALA A 198 5.20 8.43 3.29
CA ALA A 198 4.53 9.72 3.43
C ALA A 198 5.46 10.85 3.90
N MET A 199 6.46 10.54 4.73
CA MET A 199 7.42 11.52 5.25
C MET A 199 8.56 11.82 4.28
N THR A 200 9.04 10.82 3.54
CA THR A 200 10.27 10.92 2.71
C THR A 200 10.01 10.93 1.21
N GLY A 201 8.83 10.52 0.76
CA GLY A 201 8.49 10.45 -0.65
C GLY A 201 8.05 11.79 -1.24
N PHE A 202 8.05 11.87 -2.57
CA PHE A 202 7.54 13.01 -3.31
C PHE A 202 6.87 12.61 -4.63
N ILE A 203 6.07 13.52 -5.15
CA ILE A 203 5.43 13.48 -6.45
C ILE A 203 5.70 14.81 -7.17
N ALA A 204 6.12 14.72 -8.42
CA ALA A 204 6.29 15.84 -9.33
C ALA A 204 5.59 15.56 -10.66
N GLN A 205 5.26 16.61 -11.40
CA GLN A 205 4.62 16.51 -12.71
C GLN A 205 5.28 17.44 -13.72
N GLU A 206 5.70 16.90 -14.86
CA GLU A 206 6.39 17.65 -15.89
C GLU A 206 5.76 17.40 -17.27
N MET A 207 5.57 18.47 -18.05
CA MET A 207 5.21 18.41 -19.47
C MET A 207 6.43 18.78 -20.30
N VAL A 208 7.07 17.78 -20.92
CA VAL A 208 8.38 17.95 -21.54
C VAL A 208 8.30 17.77 -23.06
N PRO A 209 8.72 18.76 -23.86
CA PRO A 209 8.78 18.63 -25.32
C PRO A 209 9.71 17.51 -25.78
N SER A 210 9.38 16.89 -26.90
CA SER A 210 10.27 15.96 -27.58
C SER A 210 11.57 16.67 -28.01
N GLY A 211 12.71 16.10 -27.66
CA GLY A 211 14.06 16.62 -27.94
C GLY A 211 14.68 17.41 -26.78
N GLU A 212 13.92 17.72 -25.73
CA GLU A 212 14.39 18.55 -24.61
C GLU A 212 14.97 17.73 -23.46
N THR A 213 15.85 18.38 -22.70
CA THR A 213 16.38 17.87 -21.43
C THR A 213 15.80 18.66 -20.27
N PHE A 214 15.39 17.97 -19.21
CA PHE A 214 14.77 18.59 -18.04
C PHE A 214 15.35 18.03 -16.75
N GLN A 215 15.22 18.82 -15.69
CA GLN A 215 15.38 18.40 -14.31
C GLN A 215 14.02 18.48 -13.64
N VAL A 216 13.82 17.65 -12.62
CA VAL A 216 12.58 17.61 -11.86
C VAL A 216 12.46 18.87 -11.01
N LYS A 217 11.53 19.76 -11.35
CA LYS A 217 11.37 21.05 -10.66
C LYS A 217 9.95 21.25 -10.12
N ASN A 218 8.95 20.76 -10.84
CA ASN A 218 7.55 20.98 -10.52
C ASN A 218 7.02 19.93 -9.54
N ILE A 219 7.44 20.04 -8.29
CA ILE A 219 7.02 19.17 -7.19
C ILE A 219 5.63 19.59 -6.73
N ILE A 220 4.66 18.68 -6.89
CA ILE A 220 3.26 18.94 -6.55
C ILE A 220 2.93 18.48 -5.12
N ASP A 221 3.65 17.50 -4.60
CA ASP A 221 3.41 16.95 -3.27
C ASP A 221 4.69 16.31 -2.71
N ALA A 222 5.17 16.76 -1.54
CA ALA A 222 6.38 16.24 -0.90
C ALA A 222 6.20 16.09 0.61
N GLY A 223 6.75 14.99 1.15
CA GLY A 223 6.80 14.78 2.59
C GLY A 223 7.78 15.74 3.27
N PRO A 224 7.66 15.99 4.59
CA PRO A 224 8.52 16.93 5.31
C PRO A 224 10.02 16.61 5.26
N LEU A 225 10.37 15.35 5.02
CA LEU A 225 11.76 14.86 4.95
C LEU A 225 12.16 14.44 3.52
N ALA A 226 11.41 14.87 2.50
CA ALA A 226 11.61 14.42 1.12
C ALA A 226 12.75 15.12 0.37
N ALA A 227 13.32 16.19 0.92
CA ALA A 227 14.35 16.99 0.25
C ALA A 227 15.55 16.16 -0.24
N GLY A 228 15.96 15.14 0.52
CA GLY A 228 17.06 14.24 0.15
C GLY A 228 16.72 13.25 -0.99
N GLN A 229 15.47 13.17 -1.44
CA GLN A 229 15.05 12.31 -2.55
C GLN A 229 15.02 13.06 -3.89
N PHE A 230 15.12 14.39 -3.90
CA PHE A 230 15.03 15.17 -5.13
C PHE A 230 16.28 14.93 -5.99
N PRO A 231 16.14 14.61 -7.29
CA PRO A 231 17.28 14.54 -8.20
C PRO A 231 18.03 15.88 -8.27
N GLN A 232 19.32 15.89 -7.93
CA GLN A 232 20.16 17.10 -8.02
C GLN A 232 21.33 16.94 -8.99
N ASP A 233 21.74 15.69 -9.26
CA ASP A 233 23.01 15.31 -9.86
C ASP A 233 22.85 14.55 -11.19
N TRP A 234 21.65 14.55 -11.75
CA TRP A 234 21.34 13.99 -13.05
C TRP A 234 20.10 14.66 -13.64
N SER A 235 19.94 14.53 -14.94
CA SER A 235 18.82 15.07 -15.72
C SER A 235 18.24 14.00 -16.63
N VAL A 236 17.12 14.31 -17.26
CA VAL A 236 16.45 13.39 -18.16
C VAL A 236 16.18 14.07 -19.48
N ARG A 237 16.50 13.39 -20.58
CA ARG A 237 16.24 13.83 -21.95
C ARG A 237 15.11 13.02 -22.54
N VAL A 238 14.12 13.70 -23.11
CA VAL A 238 13.09 13.06 -23.93
C VAL A 238 13.63 13.04 -25.36
N ASN A 239 14.23 11.93 -25.77
CA ASN A 239 14.81 11.82 -27.11
C ASN A 239 13.72 11.92 -28.18
N ARG A 240 12.59 11.25 -27.93
CA ARG A 240 11.45 11.22 -28.85
C ARG A 240 10.14 10.94 -28.12
N PHE A 241 9.10 11.69 -28.47
CA PHE A 241 7.72 11.39 -28.10
C PHE A 241 6.89 11.07 -29.34
N TRP A 242 6.02 10.06 -29.28
CA TRP A 242 5.07 9.76 -30.35
C TRP A 242 3.82 9.04 -29.84
N ILE A 243 2.78 9.03 -30.67
CA ILE A 243 1.48 8.43 -30.38
C ILE A 243 1.16 7.44 -31.49
N ASP A 244 0.79 6.22 -31.08
CA ASP A 244 0.16 5.24 -31.95
C ASP A 244 -1.36 5.48 -31.92
N TYR A 245 -1.95 5.53 -33.11
CA TYR A 245 -3.37 5.79 -33.30
C TYR A 245 -4.08 4.52 -33.78
N THR A 246 -5.28 4.31 -33.27
CA THR A 246 -6.20 3.30 -33.79
C THR A 246 -6.61 3.64 -35.24
N PRO A 247 -7.10 2.65 -36.02
CA PRO A 247 -7.61 2.91 -37.38
C PRO A 247 -8.76 3.93 -37.45
N LYS A 248 -9.45 4.17 -36.33
CA LYS A 248 -10.53 5.16 -36.20
C LYS A 248 -10.03 6.56 -35.81
N GLY A 249 -8.72 6.75 -35.65
CA GLY A 249 -8.10 8.02 -35.27
C GLY A 249 -8.05 8.31 -33.77
N GLY A 250 -8.56 7.41 -32.92
CA GLY A 250 -8.38 7.52 -31.46
C GLY A 250 -6.97 7.14 -31.03
N ILE A 251 -6.54 7.60 -29.85
CA ILE A 251 -5.24 7.27 -29.25
C ILE A 251 -5.25 5.81 -28.79
N ASP A 252 -4.26 5.03 -29.23
CA ASP A 252 -4.04 3.66 -28.77
C ASP A 252 -3.00 3.65 -27.62
N GLN A 253 -1.83 4.24 -27.87
CA GLN A 253 -0.75 4.33 -26.89
C GLN A 253 0.15 5.53 -27.18
N PHE A 254 0.80 6.06 -26.15
CA PHE A 254 1.82 7.09 -26.30
C PHE A 254 3.12 6.64 -25.66
N TYR A 255 4.21 6.92 -26.36
CA TYR A 255 5.55 6.43 -26.02
C TYR A 255 6.50 7.61 -25.87
N SER A 256 7.41 7.47 -24.91
CA SER A 256 8.58 8.35 -24.78
C SER A 256 9.84 7.51 -24.79
N ASP A 257 10.75 7.82 -25.70
CA ASP A 257 12.12 7.36 -25.64
C ASP A 257 12.93 8.33 -24.77
N MET A 258 13.49 7.84 -23.67
CA MET A 258 14.07 8.68 -22.63
C MET A 258 15.47 8.22 -22.26
N SER A 259 16.37 9.18 -22.08
CA SER A 259 17.73 8.97 -21.58
C SER A 259 17.91 9.66 -20.24
N VAL A 260 18.56 8.99 -19.30
CA VAL A 260 19.07 9.60 -18.08
C VAL A 260 20.48 10.08 -18.36
N LEU A 261 20.76 11.34 -18.03
CA LEU A 261 22.06 11.97 -18.21
C LEU A 261 22.69 12.28 -16.86
N ASP A 262 23.95 11.95 -16.68
CA ASP A 262 24.72 12.39 -15.50
C ASP A 262 25.05 13.90 -15.55
N ASN A 263 25.77 14.40 -14.53
CA ASN A 263 26.21 15.80 -14.47
C ASN A 263 27.15 16.22 -15.60
N GLN A 264 27.79 15.27 -16.28
CA GLN A 264 28.66 15.47 -17.42
C GLN A 264 27.89 15.43 -18.75
N GLY A 265 26.59 15.15 -18.71
CA GLY A 265 25.71 15.01 -19.88
C GLY A 265 25.86 13.66 -20.59
N GLN A 266 26.53 12.68 -19.99
CA GLN A 266 26.66 11.34 -20.54
C GLN A 266 25.41 10.52 -20.24
N GLU A 267 24.98 9.75 -21.23
CA GLU A 267 23.84 8.84 -21.07
C GLU A 267 24.24 7.64 -20.20
N VAL A 268 23.58 7.51 -19.05
CA VAL A 268 23.83 6.45 -18.05
C VAL A 268 22.71 5.41 -18.00
N ASP A 269 21.53 5.76 -18.50
CA ASP A 269 20.41 4.83 -18.66
C ASP A 269 19.54 5.29 -19.85
N HIS A 270 18.88 4.34 -20.49
CA HIS A 270 18.03 4.58 -21.66
C HIS A 270 16.85 3.62 -21.66
N LYS A 271 15.64 4.17 -21.82
CA LYS A 271 14.43 3.35 -21.87
C LYS A 271 13.32 4.01 -22.69
N LYS A 272 12.68 3.19 -23.52
CA LYS A 272 11.35 3.49 -24.05
C LYS A 272 10.28 3.20 -23.00
N ILE A 273 9.56 4.22 -22.58
CA ILE A 273 8.44 4.12 -21.62
C ILE A 273 7.09 4.29 -22.31
N PHE A 274 6.06 3.75 -21.67
CA PHE A 274 4.65 3.89 -22.03
C PHE A 274 3.77 3.58 -20.80
N VAL A 275 2.46 3.67 -20.94
CA VAL A 275 1.53 3.38 -19.83
C VAL A 275 1.83 1.99 -19.24
N ASN A 276 2.00 1.91 -17.91
CA ASN A 276 2.41 0.72 -17.14
C ASN A 276 3.86 0.23 -17.31
N GLN A 277 4.68 0.88 -18.13
CA GLN A 277 6.11 0.55 -18.26
C GLN A 277 6.98 1.78 -18.00
N PRO A 278 7.22 2.12 -16.71
CA PRO A 278 7.95 3.33 -16.34
C PRO A 278 9.47 3.17 -16.43
N LEU A 279 10.18 4.30 -16.50
CA LEU A 279 11.63 4.39 -16.29
C LEU A 279 11.89 4.51 -14.78
N ARG A 280 12.92 3.82 -14.29
CA ARG A 280 13.30 3.82 -12.86
C ARG A 280 14.79 4.03 -12.75
N TYR A 281 15.19 5.09 -12.04
CA TYR A 281 16.58 5.43 -11.85
C TYR A 281 16.77 6.01 -10.45
N HIS A 282 17.76 5.49 -9.70
CA HIS A 282 18.10 5.95 -8.33
C HIS A 282 16.90 6.15 -7.38
N GLY A 283 15.95 5.21 -7.39
CA GLY A 283 14.76 5.27 -6.51
C GLY A 283 13.65 6.20 -7.00
N VAL A 284 13.84 6.91 -8.11
CA VAL A 284 12.85 7.76 -8.77
C VAL A 284 12.24 7.02 -9.95
N THR A 285 10.92 7.10 -10.07
CA THR A 285 10.15 6.44 -11.13
C THR A 285 9.42 7.47 -11.98
N PHE A 286 9.58 7.40 -13.30
CA PHE A 286 8.93 8.26 -14.29
C PHE A 286 7.81 7.48 -14.97
N TYR A 287 6.58 7.86 -14.66
CA TYR A 287 5.37 7.30 -15.24
C TYR A 287 4.87 8.19 -16.37
N GLN A 288 4.49 7.55 -17.47
CA GLN A 288 3.83 8.19 -18.59
C GLN A 288 2.35 8.36 -18.26
N THR A 289 1.87 9.60 -18.09
CA THR A 289 0.48 9.87 -17.64
C THR A 289 -0.33 10.75 -18.57
N ASP A 290 0.31 11.64 -19.34
CA ASP A 290 -0.39 12.52 -20.28
C ASP A 290 0.46 12.85 -21.51
N TRP A 291 -0.08 13.68 -22.41
CA TRP A 291 0.60 14.21 -23.58
C TRP A 291 0.07 15.59 -23.98
N GLY A 292 0.84 16.30 -24.80
CA GLY A 292 0.42 17.57 -25.37
C GLY A 292 1.18 17.93 -26.64
N ILE A 293 0.90 19.13 -27.15
CA ILE A 293 1.64 19.74 -28.25
C ILE A 293 2.33 20.98 -27.70
N SER A 294 3.65 20.95 -27.70
CA SER A 294 4.49 22.03 -27.16
C SER A 294 4.80 23.11 -28.18
N GLY A 295 4.81 22.77 -29.46
CA GLY A 295 5.18 23.72 -30.50
C GLY A 295 4.93 23.23 -31.91
N VAL A 296 5.12 24.13 -32.87
CA VAL A 296 5.11 23.83 -34.29
C VAL A 296 6.38 24.39 -34.92
N ARG A 297 7.02 23.59 -35.77
CA ARG A 297 8.17 24.02 -36.57
C ARG A 297 7.69 24.50 -37.92
N VAL A 298 7.97 25.75 -38.24
CA VAL A 298 7.51 26.41 -39.46
C VAL A 298 8.64 27.11 -40.19
N ARG A 299 8.45 27.36 -41.48
CA ARG A 299 9.32 28.22 -42.29
C ARG A 299 8.47 29.16 -43.11
N LEU A 300 8.82 30.45 -43.10
CA LEU A 300 8.20 31.46 -43.94
C LEU A 300 9.12 31.76 -45.12
N ASN A 301 8.65 31.51 -46.34
CA ASN A 301 9.44 31.65 -47.57
C ASN A 301 10.77 30.87 -47.46
N LYS A 302 11.90 31.59 -47.40
CA LYS A 302 13.27 31.05 -47.25
C LYS A 302 13.91 31.43 -45.91
N SER A 303 13.10 31.76 -44.89
CA SER A 303 13.59 32.07 -43.55
C SER A 303 14.27 30.86 -42.88
N PRO A 304 14.99 31.08 -41.77
CA PRO A 304 15.28 30.01 -40.81
C PRO A 304 14.00 29.30 -40.34
N ILE A 305 14.17 28.10 -39.79
CA ILE A 305 13.08 27.37 -39.15
C ILE A 305 12.77 28.05 -37.82
N PHE A 306 11.51 28.39 -37.61
CA PHE A 306 11.02 28.87 -36.32
C PHE A 306 10.31 27.73 -35.60
N GLN A 307 10.61 27.53 -34.31
CA GLN A 307 9.82 26.70 -33.43
C GLN A 307 8.99 27.62 -32.54
N LEU A 308 7.69 27.67 -32.81
CA LEU A 308 6.77 28.53 -32.08
C LEU A 308 6.00 27.70 -31.06
N PRO A 309 5.87 28.16 -29.80
CA PRO A 309 5.15 27.45 -28.78
C PRO A 309 3.67 27.36 -29.14
N MET A 310 3.05 26.23 -28.79
CA MET A 310 1.60 26.06 -28.90
C MET A 310 1.00 25.95 -27.50
N ALA A 311 -0.13 26.62 -27.28
CA ALA A 311 -0.85 26.61 -26.01
C ALA A 311 -2.13 25.79 -26.14
N LEU A 312 -2.47 25.03 -25.10
CA LEU A 312 -3.76 24.36 -25.00
C LEU A 312 -4.87 25.41 -24.87
N LEU A 313 -5.85 25.37 -25.76
CA LEU A 313 -7.00 26.28 -25.76
C LEU A 313 -8.14 25.71 -24.92
N ASN A 314 -8.84 26.58 -24.19
CA ASN A 314 -10.04 26.18 -23.45
C ASN A 314 -11.21 25.96 -24.43
N THR A 315 -11.63 24.72 -24.55
CA THR A 315 -12.74 24.29 -25.42
C THR A 315 -14.01 23.96 -24.61
N ASN A 316 -14.07 24.35 -23.33
CA ASN A 316 -15.17 24.01 -22.41
C ASN A 316 -15.47 22.50 -22.39
N GLY A 317 -14.43 21.67 -22.46
CA GLY A 317 -14.53 20.21 -22.40
C GLY A 317 -14.76 19.52 -23.75
N GLN A 318 -14.83 20.24 -24.87
CA GLN A 318 -15.08 19.66 -26.21
C GLN A 318 -13.83 19.07 -26.90
N GLY A 319 -12.87 18.57 -26.11
CA GLY A 319 -11.62 17.98 -26.60
C GLY A 319 -10.42 18.93 -26.55
N ARG A 320 -9.23 18.43 -26.88
CA ARG A 320 -7.98 19.19 -26.78
C ARG A 320 -7.63 19.83 -28.12
N ILE A 321 -7.41 21.15 -28.12
CA ILE A 321 -6.94 21.91 -29.29
C ILE A 321 -5.78 22.76 -28.82
N TRP A 322 -4.68 22.71 -29.56
CA TRP A 322 -3.54 23.58 -29.33
C TRP A 322 -3.51 24.66 -30.40
N GLY A 323 -3.20 25.88 -29.99
CA GLY A 323 -3.14 27.04 -30.87
C GLY A 323 -1.83 27.79 -30.74
N THR A 324 -1.42 28.41 -31.84
CA THR A 324 -0.38 29.44 -31.85
C THR A 324 -0.71 30.51 -32.89
N TRP A 325 -0.05 31.66 -32.80
CA TRP A 325 -0.16 32.73 -33.78
C TRP A 325 1.19 32.96 -34.44
N ILE A 326 1.19 33.04 -35.77
CA ILE A 326 2.38 33.21 -36.58
C ILE A 326 2.33 34.58 -37.25
N PRO A 327 3.28 35.47 -36.97
CA PRO A 327 3.39 36.73 -37.72
C PRO A 327 3.80 36.44 -39.17
N THR A 328 3.07 37.02 -40.12
CA THR A 328 3.43 36.99 -41.55
C THR A 328 4.26 38.22 -41.95
N LYS A 329 4.35 39.23 -41.08
CA LYS A 329 5.19 40.42 -41.24
C LYS A 329 6.10 40.65 -40.03
N PRO A 330 7.33 41.20 -40.21
CA PRO A 330 8.27 41.45 -39.11
C PRO A 330 7.78 42.44 -38.05
N ASP A 331 6.88 43.36 -38.41
CA ASP A 331 6.28 44.35 -37.52
C ASP A 331 5.08 43.82 -36.71
N LEU A 332 4.78 42.52 -36.84
CA LEU A 332 3.66 41.83 -36.19
C LEU A 332 2.28 42.39 -36.55
N SER A 333 2.17 43.21 -37.61
CA SER A 333 0.90 43.82 -38.03
C SER A 333 -0.08 42.83 -38.63
N GLU A 334 0.43 41.74 -39.20
CA GLU A 334 -0.35 40.67 -39.82
C GLU A 334 0.17 39.30 -39.39
N GLY A 335 -0.75 38.34 -39.31
CA GLY A 335 -0.42 36.96 -39.02
C GLY A 335 -1.60 36.02 -39.19
N VAL A 336 -1.36 34.76 -38.91
CA VAL A 336 -2.35 33.67 -38.99
C VAL A 336 -2.32 32.83 -37.73
N SER A 337 -3.48 32.29 -37.36
CA SER A 337 -3.61 31.36 -36.24
C SER A 337 -3.50 29.93 -36.74
N LEU A 338 -2.67 29.12 -36.11
CA LEU A 338 -2.52 27.70 -36.40
C LEU A 338 -3.13 26.89 -35.27
N LEU A 339 -4.00 25.94 -35.62
CA LEU A 339 -4.62 25.03 -34.68
C LEU A 339 -4.26 23.58 -35.01
N ALA A 340 -3.90 22.81 -33.99
CA ALA A 340 -3.67 21.37 -34.09
C ALA A 340 -4.50 20.61 -33.04
N LYS A 341 -5.04 19.46 -33.42
CA LYS A 341 -5.84 18.60 -32.53
C LYS A 341 -5.07 17.38 -32.02
N ASP A 342 -4.06 16.95 -32.77
CA ASP A 342 -3.30 15.74 -32.52
C ASP A 342 -1.90 15.83 -33.17
N LEU A 343 -1.14 14.73 -33.09
CA LEU A 343 0.18 14.59 -33.69
C LEU A 343 0.15 13.83 -35.03
N GLN A 344 -1.03 13.60 -35.62
CA GLN A 344 -1.13 13.07 -36.99
C GLN A 344 -0.72 14.11 -38.04
N GLY A 345 -0.49 15.35 -37.60
CA GLY A 345 0.16 16.40 -38.37
C GLY A 345 -0.79 17.32 -39.11
N MET A 346 -2.11 17.18 -38.96
CA MET A 346 -3.08 18.11 -39.54
C MET A 346 -3.09 19.43 -38.75
N VAL A 347 -2.89 20.53 -39.46
CA VAL A 347 -2.88 21.89 -38.93
C VAL A 347 -3.87 22.75 -39.71
N LEU A 348 -4.81 23.35 -38.99
CA LEU A 348 -5.80 24.28 -39.52
C LEU A 348 -5.24 25.70 -39.43
N ILE A 349 -5.37 26.47 -40.50
CA ILE A 349 -4.83 27.83 -40.58
C ILE A 349 -6.00 28.81 -40.74
N TYR A 350 -6.10 29.76 -39.81
CA TYR A 350 -7.14 30.78 -39.77
C TYR A 350 -6.54 32.18 -39.95
N ASP A 351 -7.28 33.04 -40.64
CA ASP A 351 -6.93 34.47 -40.75
C ASP A 351 -7.29 35.24 -39.47
N ALA A 352 -6.98 36.54 -39.46
CA ALA A 352 -7.25 37.43 -38.34
C ALA A 352 -8.75 37.62 -38.04
N GLN A 353 -9.62 37.30 -39.00
CA GLN A 353 -11.08 37.36 -38.86
C GLN A 353 -11.67 36.03 -38.37
N GLY A 354 -10.84 35.01 -38.15
CA GLY A 354 -11.27 33.68 -37.71
C GLY A 354 -11.87 32.83 -38.83
N LYS A 355 -11.63 33.18 -40.10
CA LYS A 355 -12.03 32.36 -41.25
C LYS A 355 -10.93 31.36 -41.57
N LEU A 356 -11.33 30.11 -41.85
CA LEU A 356 -10.40 29.06 -42.27
C LEU A 356 -9.82 29.42 -43.65
N VAL A 357 -8.51 29.58 -43.70
CA VAL A 357 -7.75 29.86 -44.93
C VAL A 357 -7.37 28.56 -45.63
N ASP A 358 -6.80 27.62 -44.89
CA ASP A 358 -6.35 26.34 -45.42
C ASP A 358 -6.20 25.27 -44.32
N THR A 359 -6.10 24.00 -44.74
CA THR A 359 -5.75 22.86 -43.87
C THR A 359 -4.55 22.14 -44.46
N VAL A 360 -3.42 22.20 -43.75
CA VAL A 360 -2.16 21.59 -44.20
C VAL A 360 -1.77 20.43 -43.30
N ARG A 361 -0.97 19.49 -43.82
CA ARG A 361 -0.29 18.48 -43.01
C ARG A 361 1.17 18.85 -42.84
N ALA A 362 1.82 18.34 -41.80
CA ALA A 362 3.27 18.41 -41.64
C ALA A 362 3.99 18.01 -42.94
N GLY A 363 4.93 18.84 -43.37
CA GLY A 363 5.64 18.75 -44.65
C GLY A 363 5.05 19.63 -45.77
N MET A 364 3.78 20.02 -45.70
CA MET A 364 3.11 20.83 -46.73
C MET A 364 3.27 22.34 -46.50
N SER A 365 2.98 23.11 -47.54
CA SER A 365 3.04 24.58 -47.54
C SER A 365 1.78 25.18 -48.13
N THR A 366 1.43 26.38 -47.68
CA THR A 366 0.32 27.18 -48.19
C THR A 366 0.71 28.65 -48.36
N GLN A 367 -0.09 29.42 -49.10
CA GLN A 367 0.09 30.86 -49.24
C GLN A 367 -0.84 31.60 -48.29
N VAL A 368 -0.28 32.43 -47.41
CA VAL A 368 -1.02 33.23 -46.43
C VAL A 368 -0.46 34.64 -46.41
N ASN A 369 -1.31 35.66 -46.50
CA ASN A 369 -0.89 37.07 -46.48
C ASN A 369 0.31 37.40 -47.41
N GLY A 370 0.35 36.77 -48.59
CA GLY A 370 1.43 36.97 -49.56
C GLY A 370 2.77 36.27 -49.24
N VAL A 371 2.83 35.44 -48.20
CA VAL A 371 4.01 34.63 -47.86
C VAL A 371 3.70 33.13 -47.91
N THR A 372 4.72 32.34 -48.29
CA THR A 372 4.64 30.88 -48.28
C THR A 372 4.95 30.36 -46.89
N LEU A 373 3.92 29.89 -46.19
CA LEU A 373 4.07 29.22 -44.89
C LEU A 373 4.22 27.72 -45.11
N LYS A 374 5.36 27.15 -44.73
CA LYS A 374 5.60 25.71 -44.68
C LYS A 374 5.52 25.21 -43.24
N VAL A 375 4.64 24.26 -42.97
CA VAL A 375 4.58 23.54 -41.70
C VAL A 375 5.50 22.34 -41.82
N LEU A 376 6.56 22.29 -41.01
CA LEU A 376 7.54 21.21 -41.05
C LEU A 376 7.10 20.04 -40.18
N ASP A 377 6.74 20.33 -38.94
CA ASP A 377 6.37 19.31 -37.95
C ASP A 377 5.65 19.93 -36.75
N VAL A 378 4.88 19.10 -36.04
CA VAL A 378 4.20 19.43 -34.78
C VAL A 378 4.94 18.73 -33.64
N VAL A 379 5.50 19.51 -32.72
CA VAL A 379 6.36 19.00 -31.65
C VAL A 379 5.49 18.57 -30.47
N GLY A 380 5.31 17.26 -30.34
CA GLY A 380 4.65 16.66 -29.18
C GLY A 380 5.46 16.79 -27.89
N SER A 381 4.76 16.73 -26.78
CA SER A 381 5.32 16.71 -25.42
C SER A 381 4.76 15.55 -24.63
N THR A 382 5.61 14.95 -23.81
CA THR A 382 5.25 13.89 -22.89
C THR A 382 4.85 14.47 -21.53
N GLY A 383 3.75 13.99 -20.97
CA GLY A 383 3.33 14.26 -19.61
C GLY A 383 3.80 13.16 -18.67
N LEU A 384 4.65 13.53 -17.72
CA LEU A 384 5.32 12.63 -16.81
C LEU A 384 4.86 12.88 -15.38
N GLN A 385 4.43 11.83 -14.69
CA GLN A 385 4.33 11.81 -13.24
C GLN A 385 5.57 11.14 -12.67
N ILE A 386 6.27 11.85 -11.79
CA ILE A 386 7.58 11.47 -11.27
C ILE A 386 7.42 11.22 -9.79
N LYS A 387 7.79 10.03 -9.31
CA LYS A 387 7.58 9.62 -7.93
C LYS A 387 8.82 8.97 -7.34
N ALA A 388 9.15 9.36 -6.11
CA ALA A 388 10.04 8.58 -5.24
C ALA A 388 9.29 8.22 -3.96
N ASP A 389 9.37 6.95 -3.55
CA ASP A 389 8.70 6.45 -2.36
C ASP A 389 9.51 5.30 -1.75
N PRO A 390 10.45 5.62 -0.84
CA PRO A 390 11.28 4.63 -0.16
C PRO A 390 10.49 3.69 0.76
N GLY A 391 9.22 3.97 1.04
CA GLY A 391 8.37 3.15 1.89
C GLY A 391 7.87 1.86 1.20
N ILE A 392 7.82 1.85 -0.13
CA ILE A 392 7.23 0.74 -0.91
C ILE A 392 7.84 -0.64 -0.55
N PRO A 393 9.17 -0.84 -0.50
CA PRO A 393 9.73 -2.14 -0.17
C PRO A 393 9.37 -2.63 1.24
N ILE A 394 9.26 -1.71 2.20
CA ILE A 394 8.87 -2.00 3.58
C ILE A 394 7.42 -2.46 3.62
N VAL A 395 6.54 -1.75 2.90
CA VAL A 395 5.12 -2.10 2.77
C VAL A 395 4.95 -3.49 2.17
N TYR A 396 5.62 -3.80 1.05
CA TYR A 396 5.54 -5.13 0.44
C TYR A 396 6.09 -6.24 1.34
N THR A 397 7.16 -5.97 2.07
CA THR A 397 7.69 -6.92 3.07
C THR A 397 6.65 -7.19 4.15
N GLY A 398 6.02 -6.14 4.67
CA GLY A 398 4.95 -6.25 5.66
C GLY A 398 3.74 -7.03 5.13
N PHE A 399 3.34 -6.85 3.87
CA PHE A 399 2.30 -7.66 3.22
C PHE A 399 2.69 -9.15 3.14
N GLY A 400 3.93 -9.46 2.77
CA GLY A 400 4.41 -10.85 2.75
C GLY A 400 4.35 -11.50 4.13
N ILE A 401 4.79 -10.79 5.17
CA ILE A 401 4.71 -11.23 6.57
C ILE A 401 3.25 -11.43 6.98
N LEU A 402 2.37 -10.49 6.64
CA LEU A 402 0.94 -10.56 6.94
C LEU A 402 0.29 -11.81 6.33
N MET A 403 0.53 -12.07 5.04
CA MET A 403 0.02 -13.25 4.34
C MET A 403 0.47 -14.54 5.04
N LEU A 404 1.76 -14.65 5.35
CA LEU A 404 2.31 -15.80 6.09
C LEU A 404 1.61 -15.97 7.45
N GLY A 405 1.45 -14.87 8.20
CA GLY A 405 0.77 -14.87 9.49
C GLY A 405 -0.68 -15.33 9.42
N VAL A 406 -1.41 -14.95 8.36
CA VAL A 406 -2.80 -15.40 8.14
C VAL A 406 -2.86 -16.90 7.86
N VAL A 407 -1.98 -17.42 6.98
CA VAL A 407 -1.88 -18.87 6.70
C VAL A 407 -1.56 -19.64 7.97
N MET A 408 -0.57 -19.18 8.75
CA MET A 408 -0.21 -19.80 10.04
C MET A 408 -1.39 -19.78 11.02
N SER A 409 -2.16 -18.70 11.04
CA SER A 409 -3.32 -18.54 11.93
C SER A 409 -4.45 -19.50 11.61
N TYR A 410 -4.53 -20.05 10.40
CA TYR A 410 -5.56 -21.00 10.02
C TYR A 410 -5.45 -22.34 10.77
N PHE A 411 -4.23 -22.73 11.17
CA PHE A 411 -4.01 -23.97 11.90
C PHE A 411 -4.60 -23.91 13.32
N SER A 412 -5.35 -24.96 13.69
CA SER A 412 -5.85 -25.12 15.05
C SER A 412 -4.76 -25.61 16.00
N HIS A 413 -4.70 -25.02 17.19
CA HIS A 413 -3.91 -25.52 18.29
C HIS A 413 -4.77 -26.45 19.16
N SER A 414 -4.50 -27.74 19.03
CA SER A 414 -5.21 -28.81 19.73
C SER A 414 -4.32 -29.41 20.82
N GLN A 415 -4.94 -29.74 21.95
CA GLN A 415 -4.33 -30.33 23.13
C GLN A 415 -5.16 -31.53 23.58
N ILE A 416 -4.50 -32.65 23.90
CA ILE A 416 -5.11 -33.87 24.40
C ILE A 416 -4.36 -34.28 25.67
N TRP A 417 -5.11 -34.67 26.69
CA TRP A 417 -4.62 -35.20 27.96
C TRP A 417 -5.12 -36.62 28.12
N ALA A 418 -4.32 -37.46 28.79
CA ALA A 418 -4.77 -38.76 29.24
C ALA A 418 -4.20 -39.13 30.61
N LEU A 419 -4.97 -39.89 31.38
CA LEU A 419 -4.62 -40.42 32.69
C LEU A 419 -5.12 -41.87 32.80
N GLN A 420 -4.21 -42.80 33.08
CA GLN A 420 -4.53 -44.18 33.45
C GLN A 420 -4.67 -44.26 34.97
N LYS A 421 -5.78 -44.81 35.47
CA LYS A 421 -5.95 -45.07 36.91
C LYS A 421 -6.59 -46.43 37.12
N GLY A 422 -5.78 -47.41 37.50
CA GLY A 422 -6.17 -48.82 37.44
C GLY A 422 -6.48 -49.22 36.01
N ASP A 423 -7.60 -49.91 35.79
CA ASP A 423 -8.03 -50.37 34.46
C ASP A 423 -8.73 -49.28 33.63
N ARG A 424 -8.97 -48.09 34.21
CA ARG A 424 -9.69 -47.02 33.54
C ARG A 424 -8.75 -46.00 32.91
N LEU A 425 -9.06 -45.63 31.67
CA LEU A 425 -8.38 -44.57 30.93
C LEU A 425 -9.29 -43.35 30.81
N TYR A 426 -8.82 -42.22 31.32
CA TYR A 426 -9.46 -40.92 31.16
C TYR A 426 -8.77 -40.18 30.02
N VAL A 427 -9.53 -39.76 29.01
CA VAL A 427 -9.02 -38.95 27.89
C VAL A 427 -9.80 -37.65 27.82
N GLY A 428 -9.12 -36.54 27.57
CA GLY A 428 -9.78 -35.25 27.41
C GLY A 428 -9.06 -34.35 26.42
N GLY A 429 -9.80 -33.44 25.80
CA GLY A 429 -9.30 -32.62 24.71
C GLY A 429 -9.73 -31.16 24.79
N LYS A 430 -8.90 -30.28 24.22
CA LYS A 430 -9.23 -28.88 24.00
C LYS A 430 -8.61 -28.38 22.70
N THR A 431 -9.34 -27.57 21.96
CA THR A 431 -8.82 -26.81 20.82
C THR A 431 -9.13 -25.32 20.97
N ASN A 432 -8.35 -24.46 20.31
CA ASN A 432 -8.60 -23.02 20.25
C ASN A 432 -9.63 -22.63 19.18
N ARG A 433 -9.86 -23.46 18.17
CA ARG A 433 -10.78 -23.21 17.04
C ARG A 433 -11.15 -24.53 16.36
N ALA A 434 -12.09 -24.49 15.41
CA ALA A 434 -12.58 -25.66 14.67
C ALA A 434 -13.00 -26.81 15.62
N GLN A 435 -13.85 -26.49 16.60
CA GLN A 435 -14.28 -27.42 17.65
C GLN A 435 -14.87 -28.70 17.08
N VAL A 436 -15.81 -28.60 16.12
CA VAL A 436 -16.45 -29.76 15.48
C VAL A 436 -15.45 -30.69 14.79
N ALA A 437 -14.49 -30.15 14.05
CA ALA A 437 -13.46 -30.96 13.37
C ALA A 437 -12.54 -31.66 14.38
N PHE A 438 -12.24 -30.99 15.51
CA PHE A 438 -11.48 -31.59 16.59
C PHE A 438 -12.27 -32.66 17.35
N GLU A 439 -13.57 -32.45 17.58
CA GLU A 439 -14.47 -33.45 18.17
C GLU A 439 -14.48 -34.73 17.34
N GLN A 440 -14.63 -34.61 16.01
CA GLN A 440 -14.56 -35.74 15.10
C GLN A 440 -13.19 -36.44 15.13
N GLU A 441 -12.10 -35.68 15.18
CA GLU A 441 -10.74 -36.27 15.31
C GLU A 441 -10.60 -37.05 16.62
N VAL A 442 -11.10 -36.52 17.74
CA VAL A 442 -11.04 -37.19 19.05
C VAL A 442 -11.91 -38.43 19.06
N LEU A 443 -13.12 -38.40 18.49
CA LEU A 443 -14.00 -39.57 18.41
C LEU A 443 -13.35 -40.72 17.62
N ASP A 444 -12.76 -40.44 16.45
CA ASP A 444 -12.04 -41.47 15.68
C ASP A 444 -10.81 -42.01 16.45
N ILE A 445 -10.11 -41.17 17.22
CA ILE A 445 -9.03 -41.63 18.10
C ILE A 445 -9.55 -42.62 19.16
N LEU A 446 -10.67 -42.29 19.81
CA LEU A 446 -11.27 -43.13 20.85
C LEU A 446 -11.80 -44.45 20.28
N GLU A 447 -12.41 -44.42 19.09
CA GLU A 447 -12.90 -45.61 18.39
C GLU A 447 -11.77 -46.58 18.00
N ARG A 448 -10.65 -46.03 17.50
CA ARG A 448 -9.43 -46.81 17.22
C ARG A 448 -8.82 -47.42 18.48
N LEU A 449 -8.87 -46.69 19.59
CA LEU A 449 -8.35 -47.18 20.86
C LEU A 449 -9.19 -48.36 21.39
N ASN A 450 -10.52 -48.27 21.29
CA ASN A 450 -11.43 -49.36 21.67
C ASN A 450 -11.25 -50.61 20.81
N SER A 451 -11.11 -50.44 19.49
CA SER A 451 -10.91 -51.58 18.57
C SER A 451 -9.56 -52.29 18.75
N GLN A 452 -8.48 -51.55 19.04
CA GLN A 452 -7.19 -52.16 19.40
C GLN A 452 -7.27 -52.95 20.71
N SER A 453 -8.00 -52.42 21.70
CA SER A 453 -8.18 -53.10 23.00
C SER A 453 -8.98 -54.41 22.86
N ALA A 454 -10.00 -54.44 22.01
CA ALA A 454 -10.77 -55.66 21.71
C ALA A 454 -9.95 -56.73 20.96
N THR A 455 -8.99 -56.30 20.12
CA THR A 455 -8.14 -57.23 19.35
C THR A 455 -7.08 -57.91 20.22
N VAL A 456 -6.55 -57.22 21.23
CA VAL A 456 -5.56 -57.79 22.17
C VAL A 456 -6.20 -58.84 23.09
N ILE A 457 -7.44 -58.63 23.52
CA ILE A 457 -8.19 -59.59 24.36
C ILE A 457 -8.40 -60.92 23.61
N ASN A 458 -8.77 -60.86 22.33
CA ASN A 458 -9.01 -62.05 21.50
C ASN A 458 -7.75 -62.82 21.08
N GLN A 459 -6.54 -62.28 21.30
CA GLN A 459 -5.28 -62.99 21.04
C GLN A 459 -4.68 -63.64 22.30
N GLN A 460 -5.23 -63.33 23.48
CA GLN A 460 -4.83 -63.92 24.77
C GLN A 460 -5.82 -64.95 25.32
N SER A 461 -6.97 -65.10 24.66
CA SER A 461 -7.91 -66.23 24.82
C SER A 461 -7.61 -67.33 23.82
#